data_AF-A0A7V2S9L9-F1
#
_entry.id   AF-A0A7V2S9L9-F1
#
_cell.length_a   1.000
_cell.length_b   1.000
_cell.length_c   1.000
_cell.angle_alpha   90.00
_cell.angle_beta   90.00
_cell.angle_gamma   90.00
#
_symmetry.space_group_name_H-M   'P 1'
#
loop_
_entity.id
_entity.type
_entity.pdbx_description
1 polymer ?
#
loop_
_entity_poly.entity_id
_entity_poly.type
_entity_poly.pdbx_seq_one_letter_code
_entity_poly.pdbx_strand_id
1 'polypeptide(L)' 'MMGLYETAVQNMGVVSLPRFLADPDPRLTRVTEPPKALTSELWLLTHVDLRRTARVRAIMDFLKESLEKE' A
#
# COMPACT_ATOMS: atom_id res chain seq x y z
N MET A 1 -11.11 6.82 0.09
CA MET A 1 -10.35 6.59 1.34
C MET A 1 -9.98 7.87 2.09
N MET A 2 -9.79 9.02 1.43
CA MET A 2 -9.49 10.29 2.13
C MET A 2 -10.46 10.60 3.28
N GLY A 3 -11.77 10.43 3.08
CA GLY A 3 -12.76 10.65 4.15
C GLY A 3 -12.69 9.64 5.31
N LEU A 4 -12.36 8.37 5.04
CA LEU A 4 -12.16 7.36 6.09
C LEU A 4 -10.94 7.71 6.94
N TYR A 5 -9.85 8.12 6.29
CA TYR A 5 -8.64 8.57 6.97
C TYR A 5 -8.91 9.78 7.86
N GLU A 6 -9.60 10.80 7.35
CA GLU A 6 -9.92 12.00 8.14
C GLU A 6 -10.77 11.64 9.37
N THR A 7 -11.77 10.78 9.21
CA THR A 7 -12.63 10.31 10.31
C THR A 7 -11.80 9.63 11.41
N ALA A 8 -10.79 8.84 11.03
CA ALA A 8 -9.88 8.19 11.97
C ALA A 8 -9.03 9.21 12.74
N VAL A 9 -8.41 10.14 12.02
CA VAL A 9 -7.54 11.18 12.59
C VAL A 9 -8.32 12.10 13.53
N GLN A 10 -9.58 12.40 13.21
CA GLN A 10 -10.47 13.22 14.05
C GLN A 10 -11.12 12.43 15.20
N ASN A 11 -10.70 11.18 15.45
CA ASN A 11 -11.22 10.31 16.51
C ASN A 11 -12.74 10.05 16.42
N MET A 12 -13.28 10.04 15.20
CA MET A 12 -14.71 9.87 14.95
C MET A 12 -15.11 8.39 14.74
N GLY A 13 -14.16 7.45 14.81
CA GLY A 13 -14.44 6.02 14.77
C GLY A 13 -13.23 5.16 14.37
N VAL A 14 -13.48 3.85 14.24
CA VAL A 14 -12.50 2.86 13.74
C VAL A 14 -12.79 2.60 12.26
N VAL A 15 -11.74 2.61 11.44
CA VAL A 15 -11.83 2.43 9.99
C VAL A 15 -10.79 1.44 9.49
N SER A 16 -11.07 0.79 8.36
CA SER A 16 -10.09 -0.02 7.64
C SER A 16 -9.30 0.86 6.68
N LEU A 17 -7.98 0.92 6.85
CA LEU A 17 -7.06 1.69 6.01
C LEU A 17 -5.89 0.81 5.53
N PRO A 18 -5.31 1.10 4.36
CA PRO A 18 -4.06 0.47 3.95
C PRO A 18 -2.93 0.81 4.93
N ARG A 19 -2.10 -0.18 5.25
CA ARG A 19 -0.97 -0.02 6.17
C ARG A 19 0.02 1.05 5.72
N PHE A 20 0.37 1.10 4.44
CA PHE A 20 1.29 2.12 3.90
C PHE A 20 0.78 3.56 4.13
N LEU A 21 -0.53 3.75 4.29
CA LEU A 21 -1.13 5.06 4.57
C LEU A 21 -1.22 5.32 6.08
N ALA A 22 -1.56 4.30 6.87
CA ALA A 22 -1.87 4.46 8.29
C ALA A 22 -0.66 4.31 9.22
N ASP A 23 0.23 3.35 8.94
CA ASP A 23 1.38 3.02 9.82
C ASP A 23 2.37 4.20 9.98
N PRO A 24 2.63 5.03 8.95
CA PRO A 24 3.52 6.19 9.12
C PRO A 24 2.91 7.36 9.90
N ASP A 25 1.58 7.39 10.12
CA ASP A 25 0.91 8.53 10.76
C ASP A 25 0.85 8.34 12.29
N PRO A 26 1.58 9.14 13.09
CA PRO A 26 1.62 8.98 14.54
C PRO A 26 0.30 9.35 15.24
N ARG A 27 -0.65 9.97 14.53
CA ARG A 27 -1.99 10.29 15.08
C ARG A 27 -2.92 9.08 15.04
N LEU A 28 -2.57 8.04 14.31
CA LEU A 28 -3.34 6.82 14.20
C LEU A 28 -2.71 5.72 15.06
N THR A 29 -3.56 4.80 15.53
CA THR A 29 -3.11 3.61 16.26
C THR A 29 -3.81 2.38 15.69
N ARG A 30 -3.05 1.32 15.45
CA ARG A 30 -3.60 0.05 14.97
C ARG A 30 -4.40 -0.61 16.10
N VAL A 31 -5.67 -0.86 15.85
CA VAL A 31 -6.58 -1.48 16.84
C VAL A 31 -6.51 -3.00 16.81
N THR A 32 -6.43 -3.60 15.61
CA THR A 32 -6.33 -5.06 15.43
C THR A 32 -5.36 -5.39 14.29
N GLU A 33 -4.88 -6.63 14.25
CA GLU A 33 -4.17 -7.11 13.07
C GLU A 33 -5.12 -7.20 11.85
N PRO A 34 -4.67 -6.87 10.62
CA PRO A 34 -5.53 -6.91 9.45
C PRO A 34 -6.01 -8.33 9.17
N PRO A 35 -7.33 -8.57 9.05
CA PRO A 35 -7.82 -9.88 8.63
C PRO A 35 -7.34 -10.16 7.19
N LYS A 36 -7.00 -11.42 6.89
CA LYS A 36 -6.53 -11.86 5.55
C LYS A 36 -7.50 -11.48 4.43
N ALA A 37 -8.80 -11.38 4.73
CA ALA A 37 -9.83 -10.97 3.77
C ALA A 37 -9.69 -9.50 3.30
N LEU A 38 -8.93 -8.66 4.02
CA LEU A 38 -8.65 -7.27 3.68
C LEU A 38 -7.27 -7.09 3.03
N THR A 39 -6.53 -8.17 2.78
CA THR A 39 -5.28 -8.10 2.02
C THR A 39 -5.58 -7.74 0.56
N SER A 40 -4.98 -6.65 0.10
CA SER A 40 -5.06 -6.23 -1.30
C SER A 40 -3.81 -6.66 -2.04
N GLU A 41 -3.95 -7.08 -3.29
CA GLU A 41 -2.83 -7.41 -4.16
C GLU A 41 -2.25 -6.14 -4.79
N LEU A 42 -0.92 -6.00 -4.76
CA LEU A 42 -0.21 -4.94 -5.46
C LEU A 42 0.29 -5.45 -6.81
N TRP A 43 -0.10 -4.77 -7.89
CA TRP A 43 0.26 -5.15 -9.25
C TRP A 43 1.25 -4.17 -9.84
N LEU A 44 2.42 -4.66 -10.26
CA LEU A 44 3.37 -3.90 -11.06
C LEU A 44 3.09 -4.13 -12.54
N LEU A 45 2.66 -3.09 -13.25
CA LEU A 45 2.26 -3.16 -14.66
C LEU A 45 3.20 -2.33 -15.52
N THR A 46 3.56 -2.86 -16.68
CA THR A 46 4.31 -2.13 -17.72
C THR A 46 3.67 -2.36 -19.09
N HIS A 47 3.80 -1.38 -19.98
CA HIS A 47 3.36 -1.55 -21.36
C HIS A 47 4.14 -2.68 -22.03
N VAL A 48 3.45 -3.49 -22.85
CA VAL A 48 4.02 -4.69 -23.48
C VAL A 48 5.27 -4.39 -24.31
N ASP A 49 5.32 -3.23 -24.95
CA ASP A 49 6.47 -2.79 -25.76
C ASP A 49 7.68 -2.41 -24.91
N LEU A 50 7.44 -2.00 -23.66
CA LEU A 50 8.48 -1.49 -22.75
C LEU A 50 9.07 -2.58 -21.85
N ARG A 51 8.39 -3.72 -21.67
CA ARG A 51 8.82 -4.80 -20.76
C ARG A 51 10.20 -5.39 -21.07
N ARG A 52 10.69 -5.22 -22.30
CA ARG A 52 12.02 -5.70 -22.75
C ARG A 52 13.10 -4.61 -22.68
N THR A 53 12.73 -3.36 -22.47
CA THR A 53 13.68 -2.25 -22.36
C THR A 53 14.50 -2.40 -21.09
N ALA A 54 15.83 -2.40 -21.21
CA ALA A 54 16.74 -2.69 -20.10
C ALA A 54 16.48 -1.82 -18.85
N ARG A 55 16.28 -0.50 -19.02
CA ARG A 55 15.98 0.41 -17.89
C ARG A 55 14.65 0.08 -17.20
N VAL A 56 13.64 -0.34 -17.98
CA VAL A 56 12.30 -0.66 -17.47
C VAL A 56 12.35 -1.97 -16.70
N ARG A 57 13.08 -2.97 -17.21
CA ARG A 57 13.33 -4.20 -16.47
C ARG A 57 14.04 -3.93 -15.14
N ALA A 58 15.12 -3.16 -15.17
CA ALA A 58 15.91 -2.87 -13.97
C ALA A 58 15.07 -2.24 -12.85
N ILE A 59 14.19 -1.28 -13.17
CA ILE A 59 13.32 -0.67 -12.15
C ILE A 59 12.22 -1.63 -11.69
N MET A 60 11.68 -2.48 -12.58
CA MET A 60 10.66 -3.46 -12.21
C MET A 60 11.22 -4.52 -11.26
N ASP A 61 12.44 -4.99 -11.51
CA ASP A 61 13.13 -5.93 -10.63
C ASP A 61 13.38 -5.31 -9.25
N PHE A 62 13.89 -4.06 -9.22
CA PHE A 62 14.08 -3.31 -7.97
C PHE A 62 12.77 -3.10 -7.19
N LEU A 63 11.70 -2.70 -7.87
CA LEU A 63 10.39 -2.48 -7.22
C LEU A 63 9.83 -3.79 -6.68
N LYS A 64 9.95 -4.89 -7.42
CA LYS A 64 9.52 -6.21 -6.96
C LYS A 64 10.22 -6.58 -5.64
N GLU A 65 11.54 -6.47 -5.59
CA GLU A 65 12.32 -6.79 -4.38
C GLU A 65 12.02 -5.84 -3.21
N SER A 66 11.75 -4.57 -3.50
CA SER A 66 11.46 -3.56 -2.48
C SER A 66 10.07 -3.73 -1.87
N LEU A 67 9.09 -4.18 -2.68
CA LEU A 67 7.69 -4.28 -2.30
C LEU A 67 7.30 -5.69 -1.78
N GLU A 68 8.13 -6.73 -2.00
CA GLU A 68 7.96 -8.05 -1.39
C GLU A 68 8.03 -8.04 0.16
N LYS A 69 8.45 -6.92 0.77
CA LYS A 69 8.65 -6.75 2.21
C LYS A 69 7.55 -5.95 2.92
N GLU A 70 6.57 -5.40 2.20
CA GLU A 70 5.40 -4.75 2.80
C GLU A 70 4.31 -5.75 3.16
#